data_AF-A0AAE1QXU6-F1
#
_entry.id   AF-A0AAE1QXU6-F1
#
_cell.length_a   1.000
_cell.length_b   1.000
_cell.length_c   1.000
_cell.angle_alpha   90.00
_cell.angle_beta   90.00
_cell.angle_gamma   90.00
#
_symmetry.space_group_name_H-M   'P 1'
#
loop_
_entity.id
_entity.type
_entity.pdbx_description
1 polymer ?
#
loop_
_entity_poly.entity_id
_entity_poly.type
_entity_poly.pdbx_seq_one_letter_code
_entity_poly.pdbx_strand_id
1 'polypeptide(L)'
;MIREYSYKWTRLRGLSSKAILDIIVYKGNFYAVDLDGETIKFDSSLNETKVASRFDDIGGNKKRLVESSGELFLVDMVIDDVGPYWNIVFEVKTYRLDEQKHEWTQVHTLDDRIFFAGDDGCFSLYSKDFGDQCRGNCIYYTNISMDILGEYDDPRGGLGEYSPLVGRPSNGPLSEELVHKYRELHGHNTGVFTLEDGKLGSLISFLEYADIFWPPPSWLNRQE
;
A
#
# COMPACT_ATOMS: atom_id res chain seq x y z
N MET A 1 -20.85 5.80 4.84
CA MET A 1 -22.29 6.02 4.56
C MET A 1 -22.51 5.75 3.08
N ILE A 2 -23.68 5.24 2.67
CA ILE A 2 -24.01 5.01 1.26
C ILE A 2 -25.22 5.88 0.90
N ARG A 3 -25.20 6.48 -0.31
CA ARG A 3 -26.26 7.36 -0.80
C ARG A 3 -27.17 6.56 -1.74
N GLU A 4 -28.43 6.41 -1.35
CA GLU A 4 -29.46 5.82 -2.22
C GLU A 4 -29.92 6.81 -3.29
N TYR A 5 -30.62 6.30 -4.32
CA TYR A 5 -31.31 7.11 -5.34
C TYR A 5 -32.29 8.15 -4.75
N SER A 6 -32.70 7.98 -3.49
CA SER A 6 -33.54 8.91 -2.73
C SER A 6 -32.77 10.11 -2.15
N TYR A 7 -31.46 10.22 -2.42
CA TYR A 7 -30.55 11.21 -1.83
C TYR A 7 -30.43 11.16 -0.30
N LYS A 8 -30.89 10.08 0.33
CA LYS A 8 -30.73 9.85 1.76
C LYS A 8 -29.43 9.10 2.03
N TRP A 9 -28.72 9.55 3.06
CA TRP A 9 -27.55 8.86 3.57
C TRP A 9 -28.00 7.80 4.59
N THR A 10 -27.69 6.54 4.32
CA THR A 10 -27.93 5.45 5.26
C THR A 10 -26.63 5.15 6.02
N ARG A 11 -26.72 5.20 7.35
CA ARG A 11 -25.63 4.73 8.23
C ARG A 11 -25.71 3.21 8.30
N LEU A 12 -24.62 2.55 7.90
CA LEU A 12 -24.47 1.10 8.01
C LEU A 12 -24.45 0.71 9.49
N ARG A 13 -25.18 -0.34 9.87
CA ARG A 13 -25.45 -0.73 11.27
C ARG A 13 -24.95 -2.17 11.50
N GLY A 14 -23.70 -2.28 11.94
CA GLY A 14 -23.06 -3.58 12.18
C GLY A 14 -21.57 -3.61 11.82
N LEU A 15 -21.05 -2.50 11.29
CA LEU A 15 -19.64 -2.20 11.39
C LEU A 15 -19.22 -2.23 12.86
N SER A 16 -18.14 -2.96 13.14
CA SER A 16 -17.37 -2.94 14.38
C SER A 16 -17.41 -1.57 15.07
N SER A 17 -17.34 -1.55 16.41
CA SER A 17 -17.14 -0.28 17.15
C SER A 17 -15.84 0.45 16.75
N LYS A 18 -14.98 -0.19 15.95
CA LYS A 18 -13.71 0.33 15.45
C LYS A 18 -13.84 0.97 14.08
N ALA A 19 -12.86 1.81 13.75
CA ALA A 19 -12.82 2.50 12.48
C ALA A 19 -12.70 1.52 11.30
N ILE A 20 -13.45 1.81 10.23
CA ILE A 20 -13.24 1.18 8.92
C ILE A 20 -12.03 1.86 8.29
N LEU A 21 -11.07 1.05 7.88
CA LEU A 21 -9.80 1.52 7.31
C LEU A 21 -9.81 1.48 5.78
N ASP A 22 -10.59 0.58 5.18
CA ASP A 22 -10.75 0.53 3.74
C ASP A 22 -12.09 -0.10 3.31
N ILE A 23 -12.49 0.21 2.08
CA ILE A 23 -13.68 -0.31 1.42
C ILE A 23 -13.42 -0.56 -0.06
N ILE A 24 -13.91 -1.69 -0.58
CA ILE A 24 -13.80 -2.05 -2.01
C ILE A 24 -15.12 -2.61 -2.54
N VAL A 25 -15.34 -2.48 -3.83
CA VAL A 25 -16.36 -3.26 -4.55
C VAL A 25 -15.71 -4.54 -5.08
N TYR A 26 -16.17 -5.69 -4.62
CA TYR A 26 -15.66 -7.00 -5.03
C TYR A 26 -16.85 -7.93 -5.34
N LYS A 27 -16.79 -8.58 -6.51
CA LYS A 27 -17.88 -9.46 -7.00
C LYS A 27 -19.28 -8.81 -6.90
N GLY A 28 -19.36 -7.52 -7.20
CA GLY A 28 -20.61 -6.74 -7.19
C GLY A 28 -21.17 -6.35 -5.81
N ASN A 29 -20.44 -6.62 -4.73
CA ASN A 29 -20.83 -6.27 -3.36
C ASN A 29 -19.77 -5.35 -2.74
N PHE A 30 -20.15 -4.59 -1.71
CA PHE A 30 -19.18 -3.78 -0.96
C PHE A 30 -18.56 -4.61 0.15
N TYR A 31 -17.25 -4.53 0.32
CA TYR A 31 -16.50 -5.15 1.41
C TYR A 31 -15.80 -4.06 2.18
N ALA A 32 -16.02 -4.00 3.49
CA ALA A 32 -15.40 -3.03 4.38
C ALA A 32 -14.61 -3.76 5.46
N VAL A 33 -13.37 -3.34 5.70
CA VAL A 33 -12.47 -3.92 6.70
C VAL A 33 -12.20 -2.92 7.83
N ASP A 34 -12.27 -3.40 9.06
CA ASP A 34 -11.96 -2.59 10.25
C ASP A 34 -10.49 -2.69 10.67
N LEU A 35 -10.14 -1.96 11.74
CA LEU A 35 -8.79 -1.96 12.34
C LEU A 35 -8.29 -3.36 12.75
N ASP A 36 -9.17 -4.30 13.11
CA ASP A 36 -8.79 -5.65 13.55
C ASP A 36 -8.85 -6.69 12.41
N GLY A 37 -9.14 -6.24 11.18
CA GLY A 37 -9.34 -7.11 10.03
C GLY A 37 -10.72 -7.76 9.91
N GLU A 38 -11.65 -7.45 10.82
CA GLU A 38 -13.03 -7.88 10.67
C GLU A 38 -13.58 -7.28 9.38
N THR A 39 -14.09 -8.16 8.51
CA THR A 39 -14.56 -7.74 7.19
C THR A 39 -16.03 -8.06 7.05
N ILE A 40 -16.80 -7.02 6.71
CA ILE A 40 -18.24 -7.10 6.48
C ILE A 40 -18.51 -6.87 4.99
N LYS A 41 -19.29 -7.76 4.41
CA LYS A 41 -19.85 -7.66 3.07
C LYS A 41 -21.24 -7.04 3.13
N PHE A 42 -21.54 -6.15 2.19
CA PHE A 42 -22.85 -5.55 1.98
C PHE A 42 -23.36 -5.87 0.59
N ASP A 43 -24.51 -6.52 0.51
CA ASP A 43 -25.18 -6.77 -0.77
C ASP A 43 -25.83 -5.48 -1.35
N SER A 44 -26.45 -5.60 -2.52
CA SER A 44 -27.14 -4.47 -3.18
C SER A 44 -28.32 -3.91 -2.37
N SER A 45 -28.85 -4.69 -1.42
CA SER A 45 -29.91 -4.29 -0.50
C SER A 45 -29.36 -3.81 0.85
N LEU A 46 -28.03 -3.65 0.95
CA LEU A 46 -27.30 -3.28 2.16
C LEU A 46 -27.44 -4.27 3.32
N ASN A 47 -27.75 -5.54 3.03
CA ASN A 47 -27.69 -6.58 4.06
C ASN A 47 -26.24 -6.90 4.40
N GLU A 48 -25.96 -6.99 5.70
CA GLU A 48 -24.61 -7.18 6.21
C GLU A 48 -24.32 -8.66 6.42
N THR A 49 -23.17 -9.14 5.95
CA THR A 49 -22.67 -10.50 6.18
C THR A 49 -21.22 -10.43 6.62
N LYS A 50 -20.88 -11.00 7.78
CA LYS A 50 -19.49 -11.11 8.21
C LYS A 50 -18.77 -12.15 7.35
N VAL A 51 -17.74 -11.73 6.64
CA VAL A 51 -16.94 -12.57 5.74
C VAL A 51 -15.53 -12.83 6.24
N ALA A 52 -15.06 -12.07 7.24
CA ALA A 52 -13.86 -12.41 7.98
C ALA A 52 -13.98 -12.01 9.45
N SER A 53 -13.51 -12.88 10.34
CA SER A 53 -13.39 -12.60 11.77
C SER A 53 -12.07 -11.87 12.09
N ARG A 54 -12.02 -11.24 13.26
CA ARG A 54 -10.80 -10.66 13.84
C ARG A 54 -9.80 -11.76 14.16
N PHE A 55 -8.51 -11.46 14.06
CA PHE A 55 -7.45 -12.39 14.44
C PHE A 55 -6.18 -11.63 14.87
N ASP A 56 -5.40 -12.24 15.74
CA ASP A 56 -4.33 -11.57 16.49
C ASP A 56 -3.09 -11.24 15.63
N ASP A 57 -2.91 -11.92 14.49
CA ASP A 57 -1.76 -11.68 13.61
C ASP A 57 -1.87 -10.38 12.80
N ILE A 58 -3.02 -9.71 12.84
CA ILE A 58 -3.22 -8.36 12.29
C ILE A 58 -2.71 -7.32 13.28
N GLY A 59 -1.74 -6.54 12.84
CA GLY A 59 -1.10 -5.49 13.65
C GLY A 59 -1.13 -4.11 13.00
N GLY A 60 -1.49 -4.02 11.72
CA GLY A 60 -1.38 -2.77 10.97
C GLY A 60 -2.51 -1.78 11.28
N ASN A 61 -2.11 -0.52 11.43
CA ASN A 61 -3.01 0.64 11.53
C ASN A 61 -3.38 1.24 10.16
N LYS A 62 -2.79 0.73 9.06
CA LYS A 62 -3.21 1.03 7.69
C LYS A 62 -3.51 -0.27 6.94
N LYS A 63 -4.71 -0.34 6.34
CA LYS A 63 -5.18 -1.50 5.58
C LYS A 63 -5.57 -1.10 4.18
N ARG A 64 -5.28 -1.98 3.22
CA ARG A 64 -5.64 -1.80 1.81
C ARG A 64 -6.23 -3.08 1.26
N LEU A 65 -7.43 -3.01 0.73
CA LEU A 65 -8.12 -4.10 0.04
C LEU A 65 -7.76 -4.05 -1.44
N VAL A 66 -7.32 -5.17 -1.98
CA VAL A 66 -6.88 -5.28 -3.39
C VAL A 66 -7.61 -6.44 -4.04
N GLU A 67 -8.37 -6.17 -5.10
CA GLU A 67 -8.89 -7.21 -5.98
C GLU A 67 -7.80 -7.65 -6.95
N SER A 68 -7.65 -8.96 -7.11
CA SER A 68 -6.68 -9.52 -8.04
C SER A 68 -7.13 -10.91 -8.52
N SER A 69 -7.27 -11.07 -9.84
CA SER A 69 -7.71 -12.33 -10.49
C SER A 69 -9.04 -12.90 -9.98
N GLY A 70 -9.98 -12.08 -9.54
CA GLY A 70 -11.24 -12.53 -8.97
C GLY A 70 -11.12 -13.05 -7.53
N GLU A 71 -10.00 -12.82 -6.87
CA GLU A 71 -9.76 -13.03 -5.44
C GLU A 71 -9.59 -11.68 -4.73
N LEU A 72 -9.85 -11.65 -3.43
CA LEU A 72 -9.73 -10.45 -2.61
C LEU A 72 -8.59 -10.61 -1.62
N PHE A 73 -7.71 -9.61 -1.60
CA PHE A 73 -6.55 -9.55 -0.74
C PHE A 73 -6.64 -8.38 0.24
N LEU A 74 -6.01 -8.54 1.39
CA LEU A 74 -5.79 -7.51 2.39
C LEU A 74 -4.28 -7.31 2.54
N VAL A 75 -3.82 -6.09 2.29
CA VAL A 75 -2.48 -5.62 2.62
C VAL A 75 -2.56 -4.89 3.96
N ASP A 76 -2.00 -5.50 5.00
CA ASP A 76 -1.92 -4.96 6.36
C ASP A 76 -0.54 -4.32 6.57
N MET A 77 -0.52 -3.00 6.77
CA MET A 77 0.70 -2.21 6.93
C MET A 77 0.79 -1.69 8.36
N VAL A 78 1.87 -2.05 9.05
CA VAL A 78 2.20 -1.52 10.37
C VAL A 78 3.07 -0.28 10.18
N ILE A 79 2.56 0.82 10.71
CA ILE A 79 3.17 2.14 10.61
C ILE A 79 3.67 2.57 11.97
N ASP A 80 4.91 3.05 12.03
CA ASP A 80 5.47 3.63 13.25
C ASP A 80 4.79 4.97 13.55
N ASP A 81 4.17 5.03 14.72
CA ASP A 81 3.51 6.20 15.27
C ASP A 81 4.29 6.82 16.45
N VAL A 82 5.59 6.50 16.59
CA VAL A 82 6.43 7.01 17.69
C VAL A 82 7.71 7.69 17.17
N GLY A 83 7.95 8.92 17.64
CA GLY A 83 9.21 9.63 17.43
C GLY A 83 9.32 10.32 16.06
N PRO A 84 10.48 10.89 15.67
CA PRO A 84 10.62 11.73 14.47
C PRO A 84 10.35 11.00 13.15
N TYR A 85 10.07 9.70 13.19
CA TYR A 85 9.81 8.80 12.07
C TYR A 85 8.33 8.48 11.89
N TRP A 86 7.45 9.39 12.30
CA TRP A 86 6.00 9.28 12.11
C TRP A 86 5.67 8.86 10.67
N ASN A 87 4.78 7.90 10.53
CA ASN A 87 4.21 7.45 9.26
C ASN A 87 5.11 6.57 8.37
N ILE A 88 6.19 5.98 8.89
CA ILE A 88 6.99 4.98 8.14
C ILE A 88 6.38 3.59 8.29
N VAL A 89 6.13 2.92 7.16
CA VAL A 89 5.79 1.49 7.15
C VAL A 89 7.04 0.68 7.49
N PHE A 90 6.97 -0.18 8.51
CA PHE A 90 8.07 -1.07 8.89
C PHE A 90 7.73 -2.57 8.81
N GLU A 91 6.46 -2.91 8.68
CA GLU A 91 6.01 -4.28 8.46
C GLU A 91 4.82 -4.30 7.50
N VAL A 92 4.82 -5.26 6.58
CA VAL A 92 3.73 -5.49 5.63
C VAL A 92 3.39 -6.97 5.64
N LYS A 93 2.12 -7.28 5.87
CA LYS A 93 1.58 -8.64 5.74
C LYS A 93 0.47 -8.64 4.71
N THR A 94 0.40 -9.71 3.92
CA THR A 94 -0.63 -9.84 2.89
C THR A 94 -1.46 -11.08 3.17
N TYR A 95 -2.78 -10.95 3.03
CA TYR A 95 -3.73 -12.01 3.28
C TYR A 95 -4.69 -12.15 2.12
N ARG A 96 -5.22 -13.35 1.93
CA ARG A 96 -6.30 -13.67 0.99
C ARG A 96 -7.57 -14.04 1.75
N LEU A 97 -8.71 -13.54 1.30
CA LEU A 97 -10.00 -13.84 1.90
C LEU A 97 -10.46 -15.26 1.55
N ASP A 98 -10.81 -16.05 2.56
CA ASP A 98 -11.57 -17.29 2.42
C ASP A 98 -12.99 -17.06 2.93
N GLU A 99 -13.92 -16.70 2.02
CA GLU A 99 -15.33 -16.44 2.37
C GLU A 99 -16.03 -17.68 2.95
N GLN A 100 -15.55 -18.90 2.65
CA GLN A 100 -16.18 -20.12 3.16
C GLN A 100 -15.81 -20.38 4.62
N LYS A 101 -14.56 -20.07 4.98
CA LYS A 101 -14.07 -20.20 6.36
C LYS A 101 -14.29 -18.96 7.21
N HIS A 102 -14.71 -17.85 6.61
CA HIS A 102 -14.85 -16.56 7.27
C HIS A 102 -13.55 -16.06 7.91
N GLU A 103 -12.43 -16.20 7.18
CA GLU A 103 -11.10 -15.85 7.66
C GLU A 103 -10.20 -15.24 6.57
N TRP A 104 -9.13 -14.60 7.02
CA TRP A 104 -8.02 -14.16 6.18
C TRP A 104 -6.86 -15.13 6.33
N THR A 105 -6.35 -15.68 5.22
CA THR A 105 -5.17 -16.56 5.23
C THR A 105 -3.96 -15.79 4.73
N GLN A 106 -2.88 -15.76 5.50
CA GLN A 106 -1.65 -15.09 5.07
C GLN A 106 -1.10 -15.74 3.79
N VAL A 107 -0.67 -14.91 2.84
CA VAL A 107 0.01 -15.34 1.62
C VAL A 107 1.43 -14.79 1.62
N HIS A 108 2.34 -15.57 1.04
CA HIS A 108 3.76 -15.24 0.93
C HIS A 108 4.21 -15.03 -0.51
N THR A 109 3.27 -15.03 -1.45
CA THR A 109 3.54 -14.72 -2.85
C THR A 109 2.31 -14.13 -3.52
N LEU A 110 2.54 -13.26 -4.51
CA LEU A 110 1.56 -12.73 -5.46
C LEU A 110 1.84 -13.26 -6.88
N ASP A 111 2.68 -14.27 -7.02
CA ASP A 111 3.15 -14.80 -8.30
C ASP A 111 3.74 -13.69 -9.20
N ASP A 112 3.29 -13.57 -10.45
CA ASP A 112 3.74 -12.56 -11.41
C ASP A 112 3.00 -11.22 -11.27
N ARG A 113 2.35 -10.97 -10.13
CA ARG A 113 1.52 -9.78 -9.93
C ARG A 113 2.19 -8.70 -9.10
N ILE A 114 1.76 -7.48 -9.38
CA ILE A 114 2.11 -6.27 -8.67
C ILE A 114 0.84 -5.74 -8.02
N PHE A 115 0.92 -5.38 -6.74
CA PHE A 115 -0.14 -4.64 -6.05
C PHE A 115 0.25 -3.17 -5.92
N PHE A 116 -0.68 -2.28 -6.25
CA PHE A 116 -0.59 -0.87 -5.94
C PHE A 116 -1.57 -0.60 -4.80
N ALA A 117 -1.04 -0.30 -3.61
CA ALA A 117 -1.77 -0.07 -2.36
C ALA A 117 -1.66 1.42 -1.99
N GLY A 118 -2.23 2.28 -2.83
CA GLY A 118 -2.20 3.73 -2.68
C GLY A 118 -3.26 4.27 -1.71
N ASP A 119 -3.22 5.58 -1.46
CA ASP A 119 -4.25 6.26 -0.68
C ASP A 119 -5.50 6.60 -1.50
N ASP A 120 -5.32 6.87 -2.80
CA ASP A 120 -6.41 7.22 -3.73
C ASP A 120 -7.07 6.00 -4.39
N GLY A 121 -6.47 4.82 -4.24
CA GLY A 121 -6.99 3.60 -4.84
C GLY A 121 -6.03 2.43 -4.77
N CYS A 122 -6.61 1.24 -4.94
CA CYS A 122 -5.89 -0.01 -4.95
C CYS A 122 -6.20 -0.82 -6.20
N PHE A 123 -5.20 -1.40 -6.82
CA PHE A 123 -5.36 -2.26 -7.98
C PHE A 123 -4.19 -3.24 -8.14
N SER A 124 -4.39 -4.27 -8.96
CA SER A 124 -3.37 -5.27 -9.28
C SER A 124 -3.18 -5.39 -10.78
N LEU A 125 -1.93 -5.53 -11.20
CA LEU A 125 -1.52 -5.76 -12.59
C LEU A 125 -0.52 -6.91 -12.68
N TYR A 126 -0.34 -7.44 -13.89
CA TYR A 126 0.75 -8.38 -14.13
C TYR A 126 2.05 -7.62 -14.36
N SER A 127 3.17 -8.13 -13.85
CA SER A 127 4.47 -7.49 -14.07
C SER A 127 4.84 -7.46 -15.56
N LYS A 128 4.48 -8.51 -16.29
CA LYS A 128 4.64 -8.60 -17.76
C LYS A 128 3.89 -7.52 -18.54
N ASP A 129 2.88 -6.87 -17.97
CA ASP A 129 2.20 -5.73 -18.62
C ASP A 129 3.17 -4.55 -18.79
N PHE A 130 4.29 -4.54 -18.05
CA PHE A 130 5.37 -3.56 -18.10
C PHE A 130 6.66 -4.09 -18.77
N GLY A 131 6.64 -5.31 -19.33
CA GLY A 131 7.79 -5.95 -19.97
C GLY A 131 8.41 -7.10 -19.17
N ASP A 132 9.15 -7.97 -19.87
CA ASP A 132 9.69 -9.22 -19.33
C ASP A 132 10.73 -9.01 -18.21
N GLN A 133 11.35 -7.83 -18.15
CA GLN A 133 12.31 -7.46 -17.11
C GLN A 133 11.67 -6.99 -15.80
N CYS A 134 10.37 -6.69 -15.81
CA CYS A 134 9.68 -6.12 -14.66
C CYS A 134 9.32 -7.20 -13.64
N ARG A 135 9.67 -6.95 -12.38
CA ARG A 135 9.48 -7.89 -11.27
C ARG A 135 8.06 -7.84 -10.74
N GLY A 136 7.43 -9.00 -10.62
CA GLY A 136 6.19 -9.20 -9.86
C GLY A 136 6.48 -9.43 -8.38
N ASN A 137 5.52 -10.04 -7.68
CA ASN A 137 5.60 -10.41 -6.28
C ASN A 137 5.93 -9.24 -5.34
N CYS A 138 5.44 -8.04 -5.68
CA CYS A 138 5.76 -6.81 -4.97
C CYS A 138 4.52 -5.92 -4.77
N ILE A 139 4.62 -5.03 -3.78
CA ILE A 139 3.59 -4.08 -3.39
C ILE A 139 4.19 -2.69 -3.39
N TYR A 140 3.62 -1.79 -4.20
CA TYR A 140 3.89 -0.36 -4.14
C TYR A 140 2.87 0.28 -3.20
N TYR A 141 3.32 1.12 -2.28
CA TYR A 141 2.45 1.79 -1.31
C TYR A 141 2.82 3.24 -1.12
N THR A 142 1.86 4.05 -0.67
CA THR A 142 2.11 5.46 -0.34
C THR A 142 2.62 5.58 1.10
N ASN A 143 3.81 6.15 1.26
CA ASN A 143 4.50 6.45 2.51
C ASN A 143 4.37 7.94 2.83
N ILE A 144 3.62 8.34 3.85
CA ILE A 144 3.16 9.74 4.00
C ILE A 144 4.28 10.72 4.44
N SER A 145 5.43 10.25 4.95
CA SER A 145 6.39 11.14 5.63
C SER A 145 7.69 11.49 4.91
N MET A 146 7.88 11.22 3.62
CA MET A 146 9.15 11.64 2.98
C MET A 146 9.24 13.14 2.68
N ASP A 147 8.13 13.89 2.68
CA ASP A 147 8.17 15.35 2.43
C ASP A 147 8.33 16.22 3.68
N ILE A 148 7.88 15.78 4.86
CA ILE A 148 7.87 16.64 6.07
C ILE A 148 9.24 16.69 6.75
N LEU A 149 10.15 15.75 6.46
CA LEU A 149 11.52 15.75 7.00
C LEU A 149 12.51 16.58 6.16
N GLY A 150 12.10 17.07 4.99
CA GLY A 150 12.91 17.98 4.16
C GLY A 150 12.94 19.44 4.65
N GLU A 151 12.03 19.83 5.55
CA GLU A 151 11.92 21.20 6.09
C GLU A 151 12.16 21.27 7.62
N TYR A 152 12.74 20.25 8.24
CA TYR A 152 13.30 20.41 9.58
C TYR A 152 14.68 21.06 9.47
N ASP A 153 14.73 22.38 9.56
CA ASP A 153 15.95 23.11 9.90
C ASP A 153 16.48 22.56 11.24
N ASP A 154 17.52 21.71 11.20
CA ASP A 154 18.25 21.33 12.41
C ASP A 154 18.95 22.58 12.95
N PRO A 155 18.60 23.09 14.15
CA PRO A 155 19.26 24.24 14.74
C PRO A 155 20.75 24.00 15.05
N ARG A 156 21.30 22.80 14.78
CA ARG A 156 22.72 22.46 14.91
C ARG A 156 23.52 22.47 13.59
N GLY A 157 22.97 22.99 12.50
CA GLY A 157 23.76 23.45 11.34
C GLY A 157 24.60 22.37 10.63
N GLY A 158 24.15 21.12 10.61
CA GLY A 158 24.75 20.07 9.79
C GLY A 158 24.09 20.02 8.41
N LEU A 159 24.90 20.13 7.34
CA LEU A 159 24.48 19.75 5.99
C LEU A 159 23.89 18.34 6.03
N GLY A 160 22.67 18.17 5.52
CA GLY A 160 21.87 16.95 5.62
C GLY A 160 22.65 15.66 5.36
N GLU A 161 22.99 14.96 6.43
CA GLU A 161 23.41 13.57 6.35
C GLU A 161 22.14 12.72 6.22
N TYR A 162 22.02 12.05 5.07
CA TYR A 162 21.04 10.99 4.82
C TYR A 162 20.90 10.08 6.06
N SER A 163 19.69 10.04 6.62
CA SER A 163 19.39 9.32 7.87
C SER A 163 19.73 7.83 7.78
N PRO A 164 20.15 7.15 8.88
CA PRO A 164 20.51 5.73 8.89
C PRO A 164 19.37 4.77 8.51
N LEU A 165 18.12 5.24 8.51
CA LEU A 165 16.94 4.49 8.06
C LEU A 165 16.70 4.64 6.55
N VAL A 166 17.37 5.61 5.91
CA VAL A 166 17.63 5.54 4.48
C VAL A 166 18.59 4.38 4.34
N GLY A 167 18.07 3.22 3.99
CA GLY A 167 18.93 2.14 3.52
C GLY A 167 19.87 2.76 2.51
N ARG A 168 21.19 2.75 2.82
CA ARG A 168 22.19 2.90 1.77
C ARG A 168 21.68 2.02 0.62
N PRO A 169 21.66 2.51 -0.63
CA PRO A 169 21.32 1.63 -1.73
C PRO A 169 22.16 0.38 -1.52
N SER A 170 21.51 -0.77 -1.47
CA SER A 170 22.14 -2.06 -1.14
C SER A 170 23.36 -2.33 -2.02
N ASN A 171 23.48 -1.59 -3.13
CA ASN A 171 24.50 -1.65 -4.16
C ASN A 171 25.53 -0.48 -4.14
N GLY A 172 25.63 0.32 -3.08
CA GLY A 172 26.56 1.48 -3.02
C GLY A 172 25.96 2.77 -3.64
N PRO A 173 26.72 3.86 -3.76
CA PRO A 173 26.20 5.10 -4.35
C PRO A 173 25.69 4.84 -5.77
N LEU A 174 24.48 5.32 -6.07
CA LEU A 174 23.88 5.22 -7.40
C LEU A 174 24.78 5.90 -8.43
N SER A 175 24.89 5.33 -9.63
CA SER A 175 25.56 6.01 -10.74
C SER A 175 24.83 7.31 -11.08
N GLU A 176 25.56 8.33 -11.53
CA GLU A 176 24.97 9.61 -11.97
C GLU A 176 23.87 9.40 -13.02
N GLU A 177 24.02 8.38 -13.86
CA GLU A 177 23.04 7.98 -14.86
C GLU A 177 21.71 7.53 -14.25
N LEU A 178 21.73 6.68 -13.20
CA LEU A 178 20.51 6.22 -12.52
C LEU A 178 19.83 7.35 -11.74
N VAL A 179 20.62 8.21 -11.09
CA VAL A 179 20.11 9.42 -10.43
C VAL A 179 19.45 10.36 -11.43
N HIS A 180 20.03 10.50 -12.63
CA HIS A 180 19.43 11.29 -13.69
C HIS A 180 18.16 10.65 -14.25
N LYS A 181 18.19 9.33 -14.51
CA LYS A 181 17.06 8.56 -15.05
C LYS A 181 15.83 8.65 -14.15
N TYR A 182 15.99 8.48 -12.84
CA TYR A 182 14.88 8.47 -11.89
C TYR A 182 14.75 9.77 -11.10
N ARG A 183 15.30 10.88 -11.63
CA ARG A 183 15.28 12.17 -10.95
C ARG A 183 13.86 12.62 -10.60
N GLU A 184 12.91 12.35 -11.49
CA GLU A 184 11.50 12.71 -11.34
C GLU A 184 10.75 11.80 -10.37
N LEU A 185 11.35 10.68 -9.93
CA LEU A 185 10.82 9.88 -8.82
C LEU A 185 11.31 10.36 -7.45
N HIS A 186 12.30 11.26 -7.39
CA HIS A 186 12.75 11.85 -6.12
C HIS A 186 11.66 12.77 -5.55
N GLY A 187 11.26 12.53 -4.29
CA GLY A 187 10.18 13.26 -3.63
C GLY A 187 8.82 12.57 -3.72
N HIS A 188 8.69 11.50 -4.49
CA HIS A 188 7.48 10.69 -4.42
C HIS A 188 7.52 9.80 -3.19
N ASN A 189 6.51 9.98 -2.35
CA ASN A 189 6.13 9.20 -1.17
C ASN A 189 5.79 7.73 -1.51
N THR A 190 6.61 7.05 -2.31
CA THR A 190 6.39 5.68 -2.81
C THR A 190 7.37 4.72 -2.16
N GLY A 191 6.83 3.78 -1.40
CA GLY A 191 7.57 2.62 -0.92
C GLY A 191 7.30 1.39 -1.78
N VAL A 192 8.23 0.44 -1.72
CA VAL A 192 8.09 -0.90 -2.27
C VAL A 192 8.34 -1.94 -1.19
N PHE A 193 7.50 -2.97 -1.19
CA PHE A 193 7.65 -4.17 -0.38
C PHE A 193 7.72 -5.38 -1.31
N THR A 194 8.65 -6.30 -1.07
CA THR A 194 8.76 -7.56 -1.82
C THR A 194 8.40 -8.74 -0.93
N LEU A 195 7.53 -9.63 -1.40
CA LEU A 195 7.14 -10.80 -0.63
C LEU A 195 8.20 -11.91 -0.68
N GLU A 196 9.13 -11.88 -1.66
CA GLU A 196 10.16 -12.90 -1.85
C GLU A 196 11.19 -12.89 -0.71
N ASP A 197 11.69 -11.70 -0.36
CA ASP A 197 12.75 -11.53 0.65
C ASP A 197 12.35 -10.60 1.81
N GLY A 198 11.12 -10.10 1.81
CA GLY A 198 10.61 -9.22 2.85
C GLY A 198 11.25 -7.82 2.84
N LYS A 199 11.98 -7.44 1.79
CA LYS A 199 12.56 -6.10 1.68
C LYS A 199 11.47 -5.05 1.62
N LEU A 200 11.70 -3.97 2.35
CA LEU A 200 10.79 -2.86 2.52
C LEU A 200 11.58 -1.56 2.50
N GLY A 201 11.06 -0.54 1.82
CA GLY A 201 11.58 0.82 1.91
C GLY A 201 11.25 1.66 0.69
N SER A 202 11.91 2.80 0.56
CA SER A 202 11.64 3.74 -0.53
C SER A 202 12.00 3.15 -1.90
N LEU A 203 11.21 3.48 -2.93
CA LEU A 203 11.46 3.03 -4.29
C LEU A 203 12.88 3.41 -4.80
N ILE A 204 13.44 4.53 -4.33
CA ILE A 204 14.80 4.96 -4.69
C ILE A 204 15.89 4.04 -4.13
N SER A 205 15.59 3.28 -3.07
CA SER A 205 16.49 2.29 -2.49
C SER A 205 16.44 0.95 -3.25
N PHE A 206 15.44 0.75 -4.11
CA PHE A 206 15.16 -0.48 -4.84
C PHE A 206 14.84 -0.19 -6.32
N LEU A 207 15.78 0.43 -7.03
CA LEU A 207 15.57 0.86 -8.42
C LEU A 207 15.26 -0.27 -9.40
N GLU A 208 15.59 -1.52 -9.06
CA GLU A 208 15.16 -2.70 -9.82
C GLU A 208 13.63 -2.86 -9.89
N TYR A 209 12.87 -2.15 -9.04
CA TYR A 209 11.42 -2.06 -9.08
C TYR A 209 10.93 -0.73 -9.70
N ALA A 210 11.83 0.18 -10.10
CA ALA A 210 11.43 1.46 -10.70
C ALA A 210 11.18 1.36 -12.22
N ASP A 211 11.53 0.23 -12.85
CA ASP A 211 11.43 0.05 -14.31
C ASP A 211 9.99 0.11 -14.84
N ILE A 212 8.98 -0.18 -14.03
CA ILE A 212 7.56 -0.05 -14.42
C ILE A 212 7.15 1.39 -14.72
N PHE A 213 7.94 2.37 -14.27
CA PHE A 213 7.73 3.80 -14.52
C PHE A 213 8.61 4.32 -15.67
N TRP A 214 9.22 3.43 -16.47
CA TRP A 214 10.10 3.82 -17.57
C TRP A 214 9.58 3.36 -18.95
N PRO A 215 9.55 4.23 -19.97
CA PRO A 215 9.90 5.65 -19.92
C PRO A 215 8.96 6.44 -19.00
N PRO A 216 9.42 7.57 -18.40
CA PRO A 216 8.61 8.34 -17.47
C PRO A 216 7.28 8.70 -18.14
N PRO A 217 6.14 8.34 -17.53
CA PRO A 217 4.86 8.75 -18.07
C PRO A 217 4.81 10.27 -18.11
N SER A 218 4.27 10.85 -19.18
CA SER A 218 4.25 12.31 -19.37
C SER A 218 3.54 13.10 -18.26
N TRP A 219 2.74 12.43 -17.42
CA TRP A 219 2.06 13.02 -16.26
C TRP A 219 2.93 13.10 -14.99
N LEU A 220 4.09 12.43 -14.98
CA LEU A 220 5.07 12.49 -13.89
C LEU A 220 5.89 13.79 -13.96
N ASN A 221 6.11 14.32 -15.16
CA ASN A 221 6.80 15.59 -15.42
C ASN A 221 5.86 16.79 -15.18
N ARG A 222 5.35 16.98 -13.95
CA ARG A 222 4.74 18.28 -13.60
C ARG A 222 5.86 19.30 -13.34
N GLN A 223 6.32 19.94 -14.41
CA GLN A 223 6.83 21.30 -14.31
C GLN A 223 5.62 22.23 -14.39
N GLU A 224 5.10 22.65 -13.23
CA GLU A 224 4.33 23.90 -13.12
C GLU A 224 5.28 25.03 -12.70
#